data_AF-A0A819WAY7-F1
#
_entry.id   AF-A0A819WAY7-F1
#
_cell.length_a   1.000
_cell.length_b   1.000
_cell.length_c   1.000
_cell.angle_alpha   90.00
_cell.angle_beta   90.00
_cell.angle_gamma   90.00
#
_symmetry.space_group_name_H-M   'P 1'
#
loop_
_entity.id
_entity.type
_entity.pdbx_description
1 polymer ?
#
loop_
_entity_poly.entity_id
_entity_poly.type
_entity_poly.pdbx_seq_one_letter_code
_entity_poly.pdbx_strand_id
1 'polypeptide(L)'
;MTETNVFGGVLKAVHKSVCTQRVDEFDKLCNLIVLEVESDLDIFQLVTCYSPPTKPIPLNIFDRLLQRNTNTIFTDVFNANHNSWSRFEDNQKSRALFSWLVSSPIHSSLEIINKYISTSTCSNPTIDLIIAPSHMSTTSFLVLPSIGNDHHPVLWSGCGC
;
A
#
# COMPACT_ATOMS: atom_id res chain seq x y z
N MET A 1 -3.24 19.96 -18.74
CA MET A 1 -2.36 18.94 -19.33
C MET A 1 -2.87 17.58 -18.88
N THR A 2 -3.47 16.82 -19.80
CA THR A 2 -3.97 15.47 -19.55
C THR A 2 -2.81 14.49 -19.67
N GLU A 3 -2.13 14.21 -18.56
CA GLU A 3 -1.21 13.09 -18.49
C GLU A 3 -2.04 11.79 -18.53
N THR A 4 -2.10 11.15 -19.70
CA THR A 4 -2.55 9.76 -19.79
C THR A 4 -1.44 8.89 -19.19
N ASN A 5 -1.63 8.42 -17.96
CA ASN A 5 -0.73 7.46 -17.32
C ASN A 5 -0.80 6.11 -18.07
N VAL A 6 0.10 5.87 -19.02
CA VAL A 6 0.20 4.60 -19.79
C VAL A 6 1.20 3.61 -19.16
N PHE A 7 1.59 3.81 -17.89
CA PHE A 7 2.68 3.06 -17.25
C PHE A 7 2.23 1.85 -16.42
N GLY A 8 1.01 1.34 -16.65
CA GLY A 8 0.43 0.24 -15.90
C GLY A 8 -0.94 0.60 -15.34
N GLY A 9 -1.60 -0.36 -14.70
CA GLY A 9 -2.91 -0.20 -14.09
C GLY A 9 -3.01 -1.03 -12.82
N VAL A 10 -3.80 -0.53 -11.87
CA VAL A 10 -4.13 -1.26 -10.64
C VAL A 10 -5.51 -1.90 -10.80
N LEU A 11 -5.69 -3.10 -10.24
CA LEU A 11 -6.98 -3.78 -10.20
C LEU A 11 -7.23 -4.30 -8.79
N LYS A 12 -8.48 -4.22 -8.35
CA LYS A 12 -8.95 -4.87 -7.13
C LYS A 12 -10.02 -5.88 -7.48
N ALA A 13 -9.84 -7.10 -7.02
CA ALA A 13 -10.88 -8.11 -6.99
C ALA A 13 -11.37 -8.25 -5.55
N VAL A 14 -12.68 -8.15 -5.36
CA VAL A 14 -13.33 -8.25 -4.04
C VAL A 14 -14.29 -9.43 -4.07
N HIS A 15 -14.23 -10.28 -3.04
CA HIS A 15 -15.18 -11.38 -2.92
C HIS A 15 -16.59 -10.83 -2.68
N LYS A 16 -17.60 -11.40 -3.34
CA LYS A 16 -18.99 -10.90 -3.35
C LYS A 16 -19.65 -10.72 -1.98
N SER A 17 -19.13 -11.40 -0.95
CA SER A 17 -19.65 -11.30 0.41
C SER A 17 -19.13 -10.09 1.18
N VAL A 18 -18.12 -9.39 0.65
CA VAL A 18 -17.52 -8.23 1.31
C VAL A 18 -18.25 -6.99 0.82
N CYS A 19 -18.87 -6.25 1.76
CA CYS A 19 -19.51 -4.98 1.44
C CYS A 19 -18.41 -3.94 1.19
N THR A 20 -18.43 -3.35 0.00
CA THR A 20 -17.45 -2.33 -0.39
C THR A 20 -18.11 -1.22 -1.18
N GLN A 21 -17.58 -0.01 -1.00
CA GLN A 21 -17.95 1.16 -1.78
C GLN A 21 -16.70 1.79 -2.40
N ARG A 22 -16.77 2.17 -3.67
CA ARG A 22 -15.69 2.90 -4.33
C ARG A 22 -15.75 4.38 -3.95
N VAL A 23 -14.60 5.00 -3.74
CA VAL A 23 -14.52 6.44 -3.42
C VAL A 23 -14.22 7.23 -4.70
N ASP A 24 -15.30 7.68 -5.36
CA ASP A 24 -15.27 8.28 -6.70
C ASP A 24 -14.38 9.53 -6.83
N GLU A 25 -14.13 10.24 -5.73
CA GLU A 25 -13.27 11.44 -5.70
C GLU A 25 -11.86 11.17 -6.27
N PHE A 26 -11.37 9.93 -6.17
CA PHE A 26 -10.02 9.55 -6.60
C PHE A 26 -9.98 8.82 -7.95
N ASP A 27 -11.12 8.62 -8.62
CA ASP A 27 -11.22 7.79 -9.84
C ASP A 27 -10.45 8.31 -11.04
N LYS A 28 -10.09 9.60 -11.02
CA LYS A 28 -9.28 10.23 -12.07
C LYS A 28 -7.80 9.80 -11.99
N LEU A 29 -7.37 9.17 -10.90
CA LEU A 29 -6.00 8.73 -10.69
C LEU A 29 -5.83 7.29 -11.19
N CYS A 30 -5.31 7.10 -12.41
CA CYS A 30 -5.25 5.79 -13.06
C CYS A 30 -4.39 4.74 -12.32
N ASN A 31 -3.49 5.15 -11.44
CA ASN A 31 -2.59 4.29 -10.68
C ASN A 31 -3.03 4.10 -9.22
N LEU A 32 -4.26 4.48 -8.87
CA LEU A 32 -4.77 4.43 -7.52
C LEU A 32 -6.25 4.04 -7.49
N ILE A 33 -6.62 3.07 -6.65
CA ILE A 33 -8.02 2.70 -6.38
C ILE A 33 -8.26 2.76 -4.88
N VAL A 34 -9.32 3.47 -4.48
CA VAL A 34 -9.76 3.58 -3.10
C VAL A 34 -11.10 2.87 -2.94
N LEU A 35 -11.16 1.95 -1.97
CA LEU A 35 -12.39 1.32 -1.53
C LEU A 35 -12.59 1.61 -0.05
N GLU A 36 -13.82 1.90 0.33
CA GLU A 36 -14.31 1.71 1.69
C GLU A 36 -14.76 0.26 1.81
N VAL A 37 -14.31 -0.40 2.87
CA VAL A 37 -14.62 -1.79 3.16
C VAL A 37 -15.30 -1.82 4.50
N GLU A 38 -16.55 -2.27 4.50
CA GLU A 38 -17.33 -2.45 5.72
C GLU A 38 -17.02 -3.83 6.31
N SER A 39 -16.72 -3.84 7.61
CA SER A 39 -16.61 -5.04 8.42
C SER A 39 -17.66 -5.00 9.53
N ASP A 40 -17.88 -6.12 10.22
CA ASP A 40 -18.88 -6.22 11.29
C ASP A 40 -18.63 -5.25 12.46
N LEU A 41 -17.41 -4.72 12.59
CA LEU A 41 -16.98 -3.87 13.71
C LEU A 41 -16.65 -2.43 13.31
N ASP A 42 -16.19 -2.21 12.07
CA ASP A 42 -15.72 -0.89 11.62
C ASP A 42 -15.65 -0.78 10.09
N ILE A 43 -15.48 0.45 9.58
CA ILE A 43 -15.21 0.76 8.19
C ILE A 43 -13.74 1.15 8.04
N PHE A 44 -13.00 0.41 7.22
CA PHE A 44 -11.63 0.76 6.86
C PHE A 44 -11.53 1.17 5.39
N GLN A 45 -10.54 2.00 5.07
CA GLN A 45 -10.20 2.34 3.70
C GLN A 45 -9.08 1.43 3.20
N LEU A 46 -9.30 0.77 2.07
CA LEU A 46 -8.26 0.05 1.34
C LEU A 46 -7.84 0.89 0.14
N VAL A 47 -6.54 1.19 0.04
CA VAL A 47 -5.93 1.99 -1.02
C VAL A 47 -4.90 1.11 -1.73
N THR A 48 -5.09 0.89 -3.03
CA THR A 48 -4.08 0.22 -3.86
C THR A 48 -3.45 1.27 -4.75
N CYS A 49 -2.13 1.38 -4.71
CA CYS A 49 -1.40 2.42 -5.41
C CYS A 49 -0.14 1.87 -6.06
N TYR A 50 -0.07 1.94 -7.39
CA TYR A 50 1.16 1.62 -8.13
C TYR A 50 2.01 2.89 -8.30
N SER A 51 3.27 2.83 -7.87
CA SER A 51 4.26 3.90 -8.07
C SER A 51 5.49 3.32 -8.78
N PRO A 52 5.60 3.45 -10.13
CA PRO A 52 6.72 2.89 -10.90
C PRO A 52 8.04 3.57 -10.52
N PRO A 53 9.22 2.95 -10.69
CA PRO A 53 10.51 3.45 -10.18
C PRO A 53 10.82 4.93 -10.46
N THR A 54 10.34 5.46 -11.58
CA THR A 54 10.61 6.82 -12.07
C THR A 54 9.61 7.89 -11.59
N LYS A 55 8.50 7.50 -10.95
CA LYS A 55 7.44 8.42 -10.52
C LYS A 55 7.38 8.51 -8.99
N PRO A 56 7.12 9.69 -8.40
CA PRO A 56 7.02 9.81 -6.94
C PRO A 56 5.81 9.03 -6.38
N ILE A 57 5.85 8.76 -5.08
CA ILE A 57 4.67 8.29 -4.33
C ILE A 57 3.77 9.52 -4.09
N PRO A 58 2.45 9.43 -4.33
CA PRO A 58 1.54 10.57 -4.20
C PRO A 58 1.18 10.84 -2.72
N LEU A 59 2.17 11.20 -1.89
CA LEU A 59 2.02 11.36 -0.44
C LEU A 59 0.97 12.42 -0.06
N ASN A 60 0.82 13.47 -0.86
CA ASN A 60 -0.24 14.48 -0.67
C ASN A 60 -1.65 13.92 -0.83
N ILE A 61 -1.82 12.85 -1.64
CA ILE A 61 -3.09 12.13 -1.74
C ILE A 61 -3.27 11.23 -0.53
N PHE A 62 -2.18 10.65 0.01
CA PHE A 62 -2.23 9.83 1.21
C PHE A 62 -2.66 10.66 2.43
N ASP A 63 -2.19 11.91 2.54
CA ASP A 63 -2.65 12.85 3.57
C ASP A 63 -4.17 13.07 3.50
N ARG A 64 -4.72 13.30 2.30
CA ARG A 64 -6.17 13.47 2.09
C ARG A 64 -6.97 12.21 2.44
N LEU A 65 -6.40 11.04 2.17
CA LEU A 65 -7.03 9.76 2.51
C LEU A 65 -7.05 9.53 4.02
N LEU A 66 -5.95 9.82 4.72
CA LEU A 66 -5.88 9.73 6.19
C LEU A 66 -6.77 10.75 6.90
N GLN A 67 -6.96 11.93 6.31
CA GLN A 67 -7.93 12.92 6.80
C GLN A 67 -9.38 12.45 6.66
N ARG A 68 -9.67 11.60 5.67
CA ARG A 68 -11.00 11.01 5.48
C ARG A 68 -11.22 9.84 6.45
N ASN A 69 -10.26 8.93 6.58
CA ASN A 69 -10.32 7.81 7.51
C ASN A 69 -8.91 7.46 8.01
N THR A 70 -8.70 7.54 9.32
CA THR A 70 -7.42 7.14 9.94
C THR A 70 -7.21 5.63 9.89
N ASN A 71 -8.27 4.85 9.70
CA ASN A 71 -8.24 3.41 9.48
C ASN A 71 -7.98 3.07 7.99
N THR A 72 -6.88 3.61 7.44
CA THR A 72 -6.52 3.43 6.02
C THR A 72 -5.33 2.48 5.86
N ILE A 73 -5.50 1.48 5.01
CA ILE A 73 -4.44 0.57 4.55
C ILE A 73 -4.00 0.99 3.15
N PHE A 74 -2.71 1.21 2.96
CA PHE A 74 -2.10 1.38 1.64
C PHE A 74 -1.36 0.11 1.26
N THR A 75 -1.56 -0.36 0.03
CA THR A 75 -0.90 -1.56 -0.49
C THR A 75 -0.49 -1.37 -1.94
N ASP A 76 0.36 -2.28 -2.43
CA ASP A 76 0.86 -2.45 -3.81
C ASP A 76 2.34 -2.02 -4.01
N VAL A 77 2.80 -1.96 -5.27
CA VAL A 77 4.21 -1.74 -5.61
C VAL A 77 4.59 -0.26 -5.53
N PHE A 78 5.35 0.09 -4.49
CA PHE A 78 5.85 1.46 -4.27
C PHE A 78 7.23 1.71 -4.88
N ASN A 79 7.98 0.65 -5.19
CA ASN A 79 9.38 0.73 -5.61
C ASN A 79 10.25 1.50 -4.59
N ALA A 80 9.99 1.32 -3.29
CA ALA A 80 10.62 2.05 -2.20
C ALA A 80 11.34 1.08 -1.25
N ASN A 81 12.67 0.99 -1.37
CA ASN A 81 13.51 0.20 -0.46
C ASN A 81 14.13 1.10 0.60
N HIS A 82 13.85 0.89 1.88
CA HIS A 82 14.51 1.57 3.00
C HIS A 82 15.06 0.53 3.97
N ASN A 83 16.15 0.84 4.66
CA ASN A 83 16.82 -0.04 5.61
C ASN A 83 15.92 -0.44 6.81
N SER A 84 14.87 0.33 7.10
CA SER A 84 13.94 0.05 8.20
C SER A 84 12.86 -0.99 7.86
N TRP A 85 12.74 -1.38 6.59
CA TRP A 85 11.81 -2.43 6.14
C TRP A 85 12.38 -3.34 5.05
N SER A 86 13.61 -3.13 4.59
CA SER A 86 14.29 -3.96 3.60
C SER A 86 15.77 -4.08 3.97
N ARG A 87 16.46 -5.07 3.40
CA ARG A 87 17.91 -5.25 3.57
C ARG A 87 18.74 -4.50 2.52
N PHE A 88 18.10 -3.64 1.73
CA PHE A 88 18.67 -3.03 0.54
C PHE A 88 18.88 -1.53 0.74
N GLU A 89 19.69 -0.95 -0.13
CA GLU A 89 20.04 0.47 -0.05
C GLU A 89 18.81 1.37 -0.21
N ASP A 90 18.81 2.44 0.58
CA ASP A 90 17.77 3.45 0.56
C ASP A 90 17.72 4.15 -0.81
N ASN A 91 16.54 4.20 -1.43
CA ASN A 91 16.31 5.02 -2.62
C ASN A 91 15.59 6.34 -2.27
N GLN A 92 15.51 7.27 -3.24
CA GLN A 92 14.91 8.58 -3.00
C GLN A 92 13.44 8.49 -2.53
N LYS A 93 12.67 7.56 -3.11
CA LYS A 93 11.27 7.37 -2.74
C LYS A 93 11.11 6.86 -1.32
N SER A 94 11.96 5.92 -0.93
CA SER A 94 11.90 5.29 0.38
C SER A 94 12.28 6.26 1.48
N ARG A 95 13.25 7.14 1.24
CA ARG A 95 13.55 8.27 2.13
C ARG A 95 12.36 9.21 2.27
N ALA A 96 11.71 9.57 1.17
CA ALA A 96 10.51 10.42 1.22
C ALA A 96 9.35 9.74 1.97
N LEU A 97 9.10 8.46 1.72
CA LEU A 97 8.09 7.67 2.42
C LEU A 97 8.42 7.53 3.92
N PHE A 98 9.67 7.26 4.26
CA PHE A 98 10.11 7.17 5.65
C PHE A 98 9.95 8.50 6.38
N SER A 99 10.40 9.61 5.77
CA SER A 99 10.19 10.96 6.30
C SER A 99 8.70 11.25 6.49
N TRP A 100 7.85 10.85 5.56
CA TRP A 100 6.40 11.00 5.70
C TRP A 100 5.85 10.19 6.88
N LEU A 101 6.19 8.90 7.00
CA LEU A 101 5.76 8.02 8.10
C LEU A 101 6.12 8.57 9.49
N VAL A 102 7.22 9.32 9.62
CA VAL A 102 7.67 9.87 10.92
C VAL A 102 7.35 11.36 11.11
N SER A 103 6.70 12.01 10.15
CA SER A 103 6.54 13.48 10.14
C SER A 103 5.43 14.01 11.05
N SER A 104 4.44 13.19 11.41
CA SER A 104 3.31 13.60 12.24
C SER A 104 2.78 12.46 13.10
N PRO A 105 2.04 12.72 14.19
CA PRO A 105 1.41 11.68 15.00
C PRO A 105 0.51 10.73 14.19
N ILE A 106 -0.29 11.27 13.27
CA ILE A 106 -1.20 10.50 12.40
C ILE A 106 -0.39 9.60 11.45
N HIS A 107 0.75 10.07 10.95
CA HIS A 107 1.58 9.26 10.07
C HIS A 107 2.34 8.19 10.86
N SER A 108 2.78 8.53 12.08
CA SER A 108 3.53 7.62 12.95
C SER A 108 2.67 6.51 13.56
N SER A 109 1.34 6.61 13.45
CA SER A 109 0.43 5.51 13.77
C SER A 109 0.29 4.51 12.62
N LEU A 110 1.00 4.70 11.51
CA LEU A 110 1.10 3.72 10.43
C LEU A 110 2.41 2.96 10.53
N GLU A 111 2.40 1.71 10.10
CA GLU A 111 3.58 0.89 9.97
C GLU A 111 3.60 0.10 8.66
N ILE A 112 4.81 -0.21 8.20
CA ILE A 112 4.99 -1.22 7.16
C ILE A 112 4.89 -2.59 7.81
N ILE A 113 3.95 -3.39 7.32
CA ILE A 113 3.62 -4.70 7.86
C ILE A 113 4.61 -5.76 7.41
N ASN A 114 4.99 -5.75 6.14
CA ASN A 114 5.80 -6.79 5.52
C ASN A 114 7.31 -6.52 5.58
N LYS A 115 7.79 -6.00 6.71
CA LYS A 115 9.22 -5.65 6.90
C LYS A 115 10.10 -6.87 6.67
N TYR A 116 11.12 -6.69 5.83
CA TYR A 116 12.15 -7.68 5.51
C TYR A 116 11.61 -8.95 4.83
N ILE A 117 10.39 -8.89 4.28
CA ILE A 117 9.81 -9.98 3.52
C ILE A 117 10.05 -9.74 2.04
N SER A 118 10.62 -10.75 1.37
CA SER A 118 10.87 -10.72 -0.06
C SER A 118 9.60 -10.99 -0.83
N THR A 119 9.08 -9.98 -1.50
CA THR A 119 7.89 -10.01 -2.36
C THR A 119 8.25 -9.97 -3.85
N SER A 120 9.53 -9.92 -4.19
CA SER A 120 10.01 -10.00 -5.58
C SER A 120 11.27 -10.86 -5.70
N THR A 121 11.44 -11.48 -6.86
CA THR A 121 12.66 -12.19 -7.30
C THR A 121 13.74 -11.24 -7.81
N CYS A 122 13.39 -9.98 -8.07
CA CYS A 122 14.35 -8.96 -8.46
C CYS A 122 15.32 -8.66 -7.31
N SER A 123 16.46 -8.05 -7.64
CA SER A 123 17.51 -7.68 -6.68
C SER A 123 17.07 -6.66 -5.61
N ASN A 124 15.80 -6.29 -5.56
CA ASN A 124 15.17 -5.35 -4.63
C ASN A 124 13.85 -5.97 -4.13
N PRO A 125 13.90 -6.85 -3.14
CA PRO A 125 12.83 -7.78 -2.84
C PRO A 125 11.67 -7.22 -2.03
N THR A 126 11.79 -6.10 -1.30
CA THR A 126 10.68 -5.55 -0.48
C THR A 126 10.22 -4.20 -1.04
N ILE A 127 9.59 -4.25 -2.22
CA ILE A 127 9.06 -3.09 -2.95
C ILE A 127 7.54 -3.06 -3.03
N ASP A 128 6.91 -4.20 -2.85
CA ASP A 128 5.48 -4.34 -2.59
C ASP A 128 5.31 -4.09 -1.10
N LEU A 129 4.64 -3.01 -0.71
CA LEU A 129 4.52 -2.65 0.70
C LEU A 129 3.06 -2.73 1.12
N ILE A 130 2.83 -3.21 2.33
CA ILE A 130 1.57 -3.05 3.04
C ILE A 130 1.83 -2.08 4.18
N ILE A 131 1.21 -0.91 4.11
CA ILE A 131 1.27 0.15 5.11
C ILE A 131 -0.11 0.19 5.78
N ALA A 132 -0.18 -0.06 7.08
CA ALA A 132 -1.45 -0.14 7.80
C ALA A 132 -1.33 0.56 9.17
N PRO A 133 -2.46 0.92 9.80
CA PRO A 133 -2.46 1.42 11.16
C PRO A 133 -1.84 0.41 12.14
N SER A 134 -1.02 0.88 13.08
CA SER A 134 -0.29 0.03 14.04
C SER A 134 -1.19 -0.77 14.98
N HIS A 135 -2.47 -0.39 15.11
CA HIS A 135 -3.44 -1.19 15.86
C HIS A 135 -3.96 -2.41 15.07
N MET A 136 -3.82 -2.43 13.74
CA MET A 136 -4.15 -3.59 12.91
C MET A 136 -3.04 -4.65 13.03
N SER A 137 -3.19 -5.51 14.03
CA SER A 137 -2.21 -6.58 14.29
C SER A 137 -2.24 -7.62 13.17
N THR A 138 -1.06 -7.92 12.63
CA THR A 138 -0.92 -8.99 11.64
C THR A 138 -1.03 -10.35 12.32
N THR A 139 -2.01 -11.15 11.88
CA THR A 139 -2.19 -12.52 12.36
C THR A 139 -1.46 -13.54 11.50
N SER A 140 -1.35 -13.29 10.19
CA SER A 140 -0.53 -14.12 9.31
C SER A 140 -0.03 -13.35 8.10
N PHE A 141 1.13 -13.78 7.59
CA PHE A 141 1.72 -13.26 6.38
C PHE A 141 2.38 -14.42 5.61
N LEU A 142 2.08 -14.55 4.32
CA LEU A 142 2.61 -15.61 3.47
C LEU A 142 2.93 -15.05 2.08
N VAL A 143 4.14 -15.34 1.61
CA VAL A 143 4.55 -15.10 0.22
C VAL A 143 4.30 -16.37 -0.58
N LEU A 144 3.51 -16.26 -1.64
CA LEU A 144 3.18 -17.38 -2.51
C LEU A 144 4.21 -17.52 -3.64
N PRO A 145 4.34 -18.72 -4.24
CA PRO A 145 5.15 -18.91 -5.44
C PRO A 145 4.75 -17.93 -6.55
N SER A 146 5.75 -17.47 -7.31
CA SER A 146 5.49 -16.64 -8.49
C SER A 146 4.61 -17.40 -9.50
N ILE A 147 3.69 -16.67 -10.14
CA ILE A 147 2.86 -17.17 -11.23
C ILE A 147 3.23 -16.39 -12.50
N GLY A 148 4.43 -16.65 -13.03
CA GLY A 148 4.90 -16.05 -14.29
C GLY A 148 5.26 -14.56 -14.21
N ASN A 149 5.55 -14.03 -13.02
CA ASN A 149 5.91 -12.63 -12.77
C ASN A 149 7.15 -12.56 -11.85
N ASP A 150 7.96 -11.52 -11.95
CA ASP A 150 9.07 -11.28 -11.02
C ASP A 150 8.62 -10.93 -9.61
N HIS A 151 7.35 -10.50 -9.42
CA HIS A 151 6.69 -10.32 -8.14
C HIS A 151 5.96 -11.58 -7.65
N HIS A 152 6.01 -11.79 -6.34
CA HIS A 152 5.33 -12.88 -5.63
C HIS A 152 4.00 -12.39 -5.07
N PRO A 153 2.90 -13.14 -5.26
CA PRO A 153 1.66 -12.82 -4.58
C PRO A 153 1.84 -12.88 -3.06
N VAL A 154 1.22 -11.94 -2.35
CA VAL A 154 1.25 -11.84 -0.90
C VAL A 154 -0.12 -12.11 -0.35
N LEU A 155 -0.21 -13.06 0.58
CA LEU A 155 -1.37 -13.26 1.44
C LEU A 155 -1.08 -12.64 2.80
N TRP A 156 -1.98 -11.80 3.27
CA TRP A 156 -1.93 -11.21 4.59
C TRP A 156 -3.30 -11.31 5.25
N SER A 157 -3.31 -11.64 6.54
CA SER A 157 -4.48 -11.50 7.39
C SER A 157 -4.13 -10.65 8.60
N GLY A 158 -5.01 -9.72 8.93
CA GLY A 158 -4.95 -8.93 10.16
C GLY A 158 -6.23 -9.11 10.98
N CYS A 159 -6.16 -8.80 12.26
CA CYS A 159 -7.35 -8.54 13.06
C CYS A 159 -7.51 -7.03 13.22
N GLY A 160 -8.69 -6.51 12.86
CA GLY A 160 -9.15 -5.23 13.39
C GLY A 160 -9.65 -5.46 14.82
N CYS A 161 -9.24 -4.60 15.75
CA CYS A 161 -9.78 -4.59 17.11
C CYS A 161 -11.13 -3.88 17.14
#